data_AF-A0A7W2FNW8-F1
#
_entry.id   AF-A0A7W2FNW8-F1
#
_cell.length_a   1.000
_cell.length_b   1.000
_cell.length_c   1.000
_cell.angle_alpha   90.00
_cell.angle_beta   90.00
_cell.angle_gamma   90.00
#
_symmetry.space_group_name_H-M   'P 1'
#
loop_
_entity.id
_entity.type
_entity.pdbx_description
1 polymer ?
#
loop_
_entity_poly.entity_id
_entity_poly.type
_entity_poly.pdbx_seq_one_letter_code
_entity_poly.pdbx_strand_id
1 'polypeptide(L)'
;MHRSSLFFNRRVSVLFLLVLIGGTASLAKSLNYHGNVVHQVETLLGGAWVLHVVLSISLGFVAHWATPRYYFRNTHFRFPPLLVVILVAVIVDEVLQAFIPRREFSIIDLAINISGLMLGAVLHRLWLKKSGV
;
A
#
# COMPACT_ATOMS: atom_id res chain seq x y z
N MET A 1 -13.33 -11.30 -25.07
CA MET A 1 -12.68 -10.53 -23.98
C MET A 1 -12.02 -11.51 -23.02
N HIS A 2 -10.69 -11.62 -23.02
CA HIS A 2 -9.98 -12.41 -22.02
C HIS A 2 -10.17 -11.74 -20.64
N ARG A 3 -10.92 -12.39 -19.74
CA ARG A 3 -11.07 -11.95 -18.36
C ARG A 3 -9.80 -12.34 -17.62
N SER A 4 -8.85 -11.41 -17.46
CA SER A 4 -7.74 -11.65 -16.54
C SER A 4 -8.30 -11.81 -15.13
N SER A 5 -7.96 -12.90 -14.46
CA SER A 5 -8.35 -13.15 -13.06
C SER A 5 -7.91 -11.99 -12.16
N LEU A 6 -8.79 -11.56 -11.26
CA LEU A 6 -8.50 -10.55 -10.24
C LEU A 6 -7.38 -11.01 -9.29
N PHE A 7 -7.24 -12.32 -9.08
CA PHE A 7 -6.39 -12.88 -8.02
C PHE A 7 -5.06 -13.45 -8.53
N PHE A 8 -5.00 -13.89 -9.79
CA PHE A 8 -3.81 -14.57 -10.32
C PHE A 8 -3.33 -13.91 -11.61
N ASN A 9 -2.46 -12.91 -11.47
CA ASN A 9 -1.80 -12.21 -12.57
C ASN A 9 -0.46 -11.64 -12.07
N ARG A 10 0.54 -11.52 -12.95
CA ARG A 10 1.85 -10.89 -12.68
C ARG A 10 1.73 -9.55 -11.94
N ARG A 11 0.70 -8.75 -12.24
CA ARG A 11 0.47 -7.45 -11.58
C ARG A 11 0.08 -7.60 -10.10
N VAL A 12 -0.75 -8.59 -9.79
CA VAL A 12 -1.17 -8.91 -8.42
C VAL A 12 0.00 -9.51 -7.64
N SER A 13 0.87 -10.29 -8.30
CA SER A 13 2.12 -10.76 -7.69
C SER A 13 3.03 -9.61 -7.28
N VAL A 14 3.16 -8.55 -8.09
CA VAL A 14 3.92 -7.35 -7.70
C VAL A 14 3.29 -6.65 -6.50
N LEU A 15 1.95 -6.51 -6.49
CA LEU A 15 1.24 -5.95 -5.33
C LEU A 15 1.51 -6.77 -4.06
N PHE A 16 1.40 -8.08 -4.17
CA PHE A 16 1.62 -9.00 -3.06
C PHE A 16 3.05 -8.91 -2.51
N LEU A 17 4.05 -8.83 -3.40
CA LEU A 17 5.44 -8.63 -2.99
C LEU A 17 5.64 -7.31 -2.22
N LEU A 18 5.01 -6.20 -2.67
CA LEU A 18 5.09 -4.93 -1.94
C LEU A 18 4.42 -5.01 -0.57
N VAL A 19 3.27 -5.67 -0.47
CA VAL A 19 2.58 -5.91 0.82
C VAL A 19 3.46 -6.74 1.75
N LEU A 20 4.08 -7.80 1.25
CA LEU A 20 4.99 -8.63 2.04
C LEU A 20 6.20 -7.82 2.53
N ILE A 21 6.83 -7.02 1.67
CA ILE A 21 7.98 -6.19 2.06
C ILE A 21 7.57 -5.19 3.14
N GLY A 22 6.48 -4.45 2.94
CA GLY A 22 5.98 -3.46 3.91
C GLY A 22 5.57 -4.10 5.23
N GLY A 23 4.76 -5.16 5.18
CA GLY A 23 4.28 -5.88 6.36
C GLY A 23 5.41 -6.55 7.14
N THR A 24 6.37 -7.18 6.46
CA THR A 24 7.53 -7.77 7.14
C THR A 24 8.44 -6.71 7.74
N ALA A 25 8.62 -5.55 7.11
CA ALA A 25 9.35 -4.42 7.72
C ALA A 25 8.63 -3.90 8.98
N SER A 26 7.30 -3.78 8.93
CA SER A 26 6.48 -3.41 10.10
C SER A 26 6.64 -4.42 11.23
N LEU A 27 6.47 -5.72 10.93
CA LEU A 27 6.62 -6.82 11.90
C LEU A 27 8.03 -6.92 12.46
N ALA A 28 9.07 -6.79 11.63
CA ALA A 28 10.47 -6.85 12.06
C ALA A 28 10.77 -5.80 13.13
N LYS A 29 10.30 -4.57 12.92
CA LYS A 29 10.47 -3.49 13.90
C LYS A 29 9.56 -3.69 15.13
N SER A 30 8.36 -4.26 14.98
CA SER A 30 7.47 -4.57 16.10
C SER A 30 7.97 -5.71 17.00
N LEU A 31 8.59 -6.74 16.43
CA LEU A 31 9.18 -7.88 17.16
C LEU A 31 10.61 -7.59 17.65
N ASN A 32 11.17 -6.42 17.31
CA ASN A 32 12.59 -6.08 17.48
C ASN A 32 13.52 -7.12 16.85
N TYR A 33 13.05 -7.82 15.82
CA TYR A 33 13.82 -8.77 15.05
C TYR A 33 14.48 -8.01 13.90
N HIS A 34 15.80 -7.77 14.00
CA HIS A 34 16.53 -6.90 13.07
C HIS A 34 15.98 -5.45 13.00
N GLY A 35 15.39 -4.94 14.09
CA GLY A 35 14.84 -3.58 14.17
C GLY A 35 15.86 -2.48 13.83
N ASN A 36 17.15 -2.70 14.13
CA ASN A 36 18.23 -1.79 13.74
C ASN A 36 18.36 -1.61 12.23
N VAL A 37 18.16 -2.67 11.45
CA VAL A 37 18.24 -2.60 9.97
C VAL A 37 17.08 -1.77 9.42
N VAL A 38 15.86 -2.00 9.94
CA VAL A 38 14.68 -1.20 9.57
C VAL A 38 14.93 0.27 9.93
N HIS A 39 15.47 0.53 11.11
CA HIS A 39 15.76 1.89 11.55
C HIS A 39 16.85 2.56 10.69
N GLN A 40 17.89 1.84 10.28
CA GLN A 40 18.89 2.35 9.35
C GLN A 40 18.27 2.72 7.99
N VAL A 41 17.39 1.87 7.45
CA VAL A 41 16.66 2.16 6.20
C VAL A 41 15.78 3.40 6.37
N GLU A 42 15.06 3.53 7.49
CA GLU A 42 14.27 4.72 7.80
C GLU A 42 15.16 5.97 7.83
N THR A 43 16.28 5.95 8.54
CA THR A 43 17.19 7.11 8.63
C THR A 43 17.80 7.47 7.28
N LEU A 44 18.17 6.47 6.47
CA LEU A 44 18.71 6.68 5.12
C LEU A 44 17.68 7.35 4.19
N LEU A 45 16.41 7.00 4.34
CA LEU A 45 15.31 7.57 3.55
C LEU A 45 14.87 8.95 4.04
N GLY A 46 15.40 9.45 5.16
CA GLY A 46 15.01 10.74 5.74
C GLY A 46 13.92 10.65 6.82
N GLY A 47 13.66 9.46 7.33
CA GLY A 47 12.79 9.18 8.48
C GLY A 47 11.71 8.13 8.20
N ALA A 48 11.07 7.68 9.28
CA ALA A 48 9.98 6.70 9.21
C ALA A 48 8.79 7.23 8.38
N TRP A 49 8.46 8.51 8.51
CA TRP A 49 7.37 9.13 7.75
C TRP A 49 7.62 9.09 6.22
N VAL A 50 8.87 9.27 5.77
CA VAL A 50 9.22 9.19 4.34
C VAL A 50 9.01 7.77 3.82
N LEU A 51 9.43 6.77 4.61
CA LEU A 51 9.20 5.36 4.28
C LEU A 51 7.70 5.07 4.14
N HIS A 52 6.87 5.56 5.06
CA HIS A 52 5.41 5.46 4.98
C HIS A 52 4.86 6.13 3.72
N VAL A 53 5.30 7.34 3.36
CA VAL A 53 4.90 8.02 2.12
C VAL A 53 5.25 7.20 0.88
N VAL A 54 6.51 6.74 0.77
CA VAL A 54 6.98 6.00 -0.41
C VAL A 54 6.26 4.67 -0.56
N LEU A 55 6.10 3.91 0.52
CA LEU A 55 5.40 2.62 0.49
C LEU A 55 3.92 2.80 0.19
N SER A 56 3.24 3.74 0.85
CA SER A 56 1.82 3.98 0.67
C SER A 56 1.47 4.45 -0.75
N ILE A 57 2.23 5.36 -1.34
CA ILE A 57 2.08 5.78 -2.74
C ILE A 57 2.30 4.61 -3.68
N SER A 58 3.35 3.82 -3.46
CA SER A 58 3.66 2.66 -4.29
C SER A 58 2.56 1.60 -4.25
N LEU A 59 2.06 1.28 -3.05
CA LEU A 59 0.95 0.36 -2.84
C LEU A 59 -0.34 0.86 -3.50
N GLY A 60 -0.68 2.14 -3.33
CA GLY A 60 -1.86 2.73 -3.96
C GLY A 60 -1.82 2.68 -5.49
N PHE A 61 -0.66 3.04 -6.06
CA PHE A 61 -0.44 2.99 -7.51
C PHE A 61 -0.55 1.56 -8.05
N VAL A 62 0.17 0.61 -7.44
CA VAL A 62 0.18 -0.78 -7.89
C VAL A 62 -1.17 -1.46 -7.66
N ALA A 63 -1.89 -1.17 -6.58
CA ALA A 63 -3.23 -1.69 -6.33
C ALA A 63 -4.22 -1.25 -7.41
N HIS A 64 -4.18 0.03 -7.79
CA HIS A 64 -5.00 0.54 -8.89
C HIS A 64 -4.56 -0.06 -10.24
N TRP A 65 -3.26 -0.26 -10.49
CA TRP A 65 -2.73 -0.84 -11.73
C TRP A 65 -3.02 -2.34 -11.89
N ALA A 66 -3.01 -3.07 -10.77
CA ALA A 66 -3.33 -4.50 -10.71
C ALA A 66 -4.83 -4.75 -10.90
N THR A 67 -5.68 -3.78 -10.59
CA THR A 67 -7.13 -3.91 -10.76
C THR A 67 -7.49 -3.98 -12.27
N PRO A 68 -8.23 -5.00 -12.73
CA PRO A 68 -8.65 -5.12 -14.12
C PRO A 68 -9.52 -3.94 -14.58
N ARG A 69 -9.33 -3.52 -15.84
CA ARG A 69 -10.02 -2.36 -16.44
C ARG A 69 -11.56 -2.42 -16.38
N TYR A 70 -12.13 -3.62 -16.42
CA TYR A 70 -13.59 -3.79 -16.43
C TYR A 70 -14.25 -3.35 -15.11
N TYR A 71 -13.53 -3.38 -13.98
CA TYR A 71 -14.06 -2.86 -12.70
C TYR A 71 -14.27 -1.35 -12.74
N PHE A 72 -13.44 -0.62 -13.48
CA PHE A 72 -13.57 0.83 -13.65
C PHE A 72 -14.70 1.23 -14.60
N ARG A 73 -15.23 0.30 -15.41
CA ARG A 73 -16.37 0.55 -16.30
C ARG A 73 -17.71 0.46 -15.57
N ASN A 74 -17.75 -0.21 -14.42
CA ASN A 74 -18.97 -0.35 -13.64
C ASN A 74 -19.09 0.83 -12.67
N THR A 75 -20.14 1.63 -12.80
CA THR A 75 -20.40 2.83 -11.97
C THR A 75 -20.56 2.51 -10.48
N HIS A 76 -20.91 1.27 -10.12
CA HIS A 76 -20.99 0.83 -8.73
C HIS A 76 -19.61 0.63 -8.06
N PHE A 77 -18.54 0.38 -8.82
CA PHE A 77 -17.19 0.22 -8.26
C PHE A 77 -16.36 1.49 -8.48
N ARG A 78 -16.76 2.56 -7.79
CA ARG A 78 -16.02 3.84 -7.83
C ARG A 78 -14.62 3.72 -7.21
N PHE A 79 -14.41 2.73 -6.33
CA PHE A 79 -13.11 2.37 -5.77
C PHE A 79 -12.68 0.98 -6.23
N PRO A 80 -11.42 0.82 -6.69
CA PRO A 80 -10.88 -0.48 -7.08
C PRO A 80 -10.86 -1.44 -5.88
N PRO A 81 -11.35 -2.69 -6.01
CA PRO A 81 -11.46 -3.62 -4.87
C PRO A 81 -10.11 -3.92 -4.22
N LEU A 82 -9.02 -4.03 -5.00
CA LEU A 82 -7.68 -4.23 -4.44
C LEU A 82 -7.23 -3.04 -3.59
N LEU A 83 -7.56 -1.81 -3.99
CA LEU A 83 -7.24 -0.61 -3.20
C LEU A 83 -7.96 -0.64 -1.85
N VAL A 84 -9.22 -1.08 -1.82
CA VAL A 84 -9.98 -1.24 -0.56
C VAL A 84 -9.32 -2.30 0.33
N VAL A 85 -8.89 -3.43 -0.24
CA VAL A 85 -8.19 -4.47 0.52
C VAL A 85 -6.88 -3.94 1.12
N ILE A 86 -6.07 -3.19 0.36
CA ILE A 86 -4.83 -2.60 0.89
C ILE A 86 -5.15 -1.53 1.95
N LEU A 87 -6.18 -0.71 1.75
CA LEU A 87 -6.59 0.30 2.73
C LEU A 87 -6.92 -0.35 4.08
N VAL A 88 -7.73 -1.42 4.06
CA VAL A 88 -8.05 -2.20 5.25
C VAL A 88 -6.79 -2.81 5.86
N ALA A 89 -5.91 -3.38 5.04
CA ALA A 89 -4.67 -3.99 5.54
C ALA A 89 -3.78 -2.97 6.27
N VAL A 90 -3.63 -1.76 5.76
CA VAL A 90 -2.80 -0.73 6.38
C VAL A 90 -3.45 -0.15 7.64
N ILE A 91 -4.78 0.00 7.66
CA ILE A 91 -5.51 0.37 8.89
C ILE A 91 -5.31 -0.71 9.96
N VAL A 92 -5.46 -1.99 9.58
CA VAL A 92 -5.28 -3.12 10.51
C VAL A 92 -3.84 -3.17 11.01
N ASP A 93 -2.83 -2.99 10.15
CA ASP A 93 -1.43 -2.98 10.58
C ASP A 93 -1.16 -1.91 11.64
N GLU A 94 -1.62 -0.67 11.41
CA GLU A 94 -1.43 0.44 12.34
C GLU A 94 -2.22 0.24 13.65
N VAL A 95 -3.45 -0.28 13.57
CA VAL A 95 -4.23 -0.61 14.77
C VAL A 95 -3.59 -1.75 15.55
N LEU A 96 -3.01 -2.76 14.90
CA LEU A 96 -2.30 -3.85 15.56
C LEU A 96 -1.05 -3.33 16.30
N GLN A 97 -0.39 -2.30 15.78
CA GLN A 97 0.74 -1.66 16.47
C GLN A 97 0.33 -1.07 17.83
N ALA A 98 -0.93 -0.65 18.02
CA ALA A 98 -1.44 -0.17 19.31
C ALA A 98 -1.38 -1.22 20.43
N PHE A 99 -1.36 -2.51 20.07
CA PHE A 99 -1.34 -3.63 21.02
C PHE A 99 0.07 -4.16 21.29
N ILE A 100 1.11 -3.56 20.68
CA ILE A 100 2.49 -4.02 20.79
C ILE A 100 3.25 -3.04 21.71
N PRO A 101 3.80 -3.49 22.86
CA PRO A 101 4.41 -2.60 23.86
C PRO A 101 5.59 -1.75 23.38
N ARG A 102 6.18 -2.09 22.23
CA ARG A 102 7.34 -1.41 21.63
C ARG A 102 6.95 -0.46 20.48
N ARG A 103 5.66 -0.33 20.21
CA ARG A 103 5.09 0.48 19.14
C ARG A 103 4.03 1.39 19.71
N GLU A 104 3.84 2.52 19.05
CA GLU A 104 2.79 3.46 19.37
C GLU A 104 1.93 3.62 18.13
N PHE A 105 0.61 3.56 18.31
CA PHE A 105 -0.33 3.93 17.27
C PHE A 105 -0.16 5.40 16.93
N SER A 106 0.05 5.70 15.64
CA SER A 106 0.26 7.04 15.17
C SER A 106 -0.84 7.45 14.19
N ILE A 107 -1.67 8.41 14.61
CA ILE A 107 -2.69 9.01 13.74
C ILE A 107 -2.03 9.65 12.50
N ILE A 108 -0.82 10.19 12.67
CA ILE A 108 -0.06 10.81 11.59
C ILE A 108 0.36 9.76 10.57
N ASP A 109 0.91 8.63 11.01
CA ASP A 109 1.33 7.56 10.10
C ASP A 109 0.14 6.91 9.41
N LEU A 110 -0.99 6.74 10.12
CA LEU A 110 -2.25 6.31 9.52
C LEU A 110 -2.72 7.27 8.43
N ALA A 111 -2.70 8.57 8.70
CA ALA A 111 -3.12 9.60 7.75
C ALA A 111 -2.19 9.67 6.52
N ILE A 112 -0.86 9.56 6.73
CA ILE A 112 0.13 9.47 5.67
C ILE A 112 -0.14 8.24 4.80
N ASN A 113 -0.37 7.09 5.41
CA ASN A 113 -0.65 5.86 4.69
C ASN A 113 -1.92 5.97 3.85
N ILE A 114 -3.03 6.44 4.42
CA ILE A 114 -4.31 6.60 3.71
C ILE A 114 -4.17 7.61 2.56
N SER A 115 -3.59 8.78 2.84
CA SER A 115 -3.42 9.84 1.83
C SER A 115 -2.47 9.41 0.71
N GLY A 116 -1.37 8.73 1.04
CA GLY A 116 -0.43 8.18 0.07
C GLY A 116 -1.06 7.10 -0.81
N LEU A 117 -1.85 6.18 -0.25
CA LEU A 117 -2.62 5.20 -1.03
C LEU A 117 -3.54 5.89 -2.05
N MET A 118 -4.30 6.90 -1.59
CA MET A 118 -5.22 7.64 -2.47
C MET A 118 -4.45 8.39 -3.56
N LEU A 119 -3.33 9.04 -3.20
CA LEU A 119 -2.48 9.75 -4.15
C LEU A 119 -1.90 8.80 -5.20
N GLY A 120 -1.37 7.65 -4.79
CA GLY A 120 -0.86 6.63 -5.72
C GLY A 120 -1.92 6.15 -6.71
N ALA A 121 -3.14 5.91 -6.23
CA ALA A 121 -4.28 5.53 -7.07
C ALA A 121 -4.64 6.64 -8.07
N VAL A 122 -4.66 7.91 -7.64
CA VAL A 122 -4.90 9.07 -8.51
C VAL A 122 -3.79 9.22 -9.55
N LEU A 123 -2.52 9.06 -9.17
CA LEU A 123 -1.38 9.14 -10.09
C LEU A 123 -1.48 8.09 -11.19
N HIS A 124 -1.84 6.85 -10.85
CA HIS A 124 -2.05 5.81 -11.86
C HIS A 124 -3.24 6.16 -12.79
N ARG A 125 -4.34 6.70 -12.24
CA ARG A 125 -5.48 7.13 -13.05
C ARG A 125 -5.13 8.26 -14.02
N LEU A 126 -4.34 9.25 -13.57
CA LEU A 126 -3.83 10.33 -14.42
C LEU A 126 -2.90 9.79 -15.50
N TRP A 127 -2.06 8.81 -15.17
CA TRP A 127 -1.20 8.12 -16.13
C TRP A 127 -2.01 7.43 -17.22
N LEU A 128 -3.08 6.69 -16.87
CA LEU A 128 -3.98 6.08 -17.86
C LEU A 128 -4.62 7.12 -18.79
N LYS A 129 -5.12 8.23 -18.23
CA LYS A 129 -5.72 9.32 -19.02
C LYS A 129 -4.72 9.93 -20.00
N LYS A 130 -3.46 10.13 -19.58
CA LYS A 130 -2.38 10.65 -20.44
C LYS A 130 -2.00 9.65 -21.54
N SER A 131 -2.06 8.35 -21.25
CA SER A 131 -1.73 7.28 -22.21
C SER A 131 -2.83 6.98 -23.24
N GLY A 132 -3.94 7.74 -23.25
CA GLY A 132 -5.02 7.56 -24.23
C GLY A 132 -5.84 6.27 -24.03
N VAL A 133 -5.85 5.74 -22.81
CA VAL A 133 -6.55 4.52 -22.41
C VAL A 133 -7.82 4.84 -21.63
#